data_AF-A0A3S1SN80-F1
#
_entry.id   AF-A0A3S1SN80-F1
#
_cell.length_a   1.000
_cell.length_b   1.000
_cell.length_c   1.000
_cell.angle_alpha   90.00
_cell.angle_beta   90.00
_cell.angle_gamma   90.00
#
_symmetry.space_group_name_H-M   'P 1'
#
loop_
_entity.id
_entity.type
_entity.pdbx_description
1 polymer ?
#
loop_
_entity_poly.entity_id
_entity_poly.type
_entity_poly.pdbx_seq_one_letter_code
_entity_poly.pdbx_strand_id
1 'polypeptide(L)'
;RLNGGVALEMSAPDFAMRLGMLKRRRATAKSDDTSLDISDEILEHVARTVTGSGRELEGAFNQLLFRQSFEPQITIDRIDEILGHIYRSGEPKRVRIEDIQRIVARHYNVSKTELLSNRRTRTIVKPRQVAMYLSKVMTPRSLPEIGRRFGGRDHTTVLHAVRKIEDLSGGDNTLAQELELLRRLINDQA
;
A
#
# COMPACT_ATOMS: atom_id res chain seq x y z
N ARG A 1 13.06 36.23 -3.60
CA ARG A 1 12.50 36.67 -2.30
C ARG A 1 11.00 36.40 -2.33
N LEU A 2 10.53 35.34 -1.66
CA LEU A 2 9.09 35.07 -1.46
C LEU A 2 8.57 35.68 -0.13
N ASN A 3 9.46 36.26 0.68
CA ASN A 3 9.18 36.75 2.04
C ASN A 3 8.41 38.09 2.11
N GLY A 4 7.89 38.60 0.99
CA GLY A 4 7.06 39.82 0.95
C GLY A 4 5.58 39.56 0.63
N GLY A 5 5.19 38.29 0.44
CA GLY A 5 3.82 37.87 0.12
C GLY A 5 3.25 36.88 1.14
N VAL A 6 2.00 36.45 0.92
CA VAL A 6 1.33 35.44 1.73
C VAL A 6 1.56 34.06 1.11
N ALA A 7 2.19 33.16 1.86
CA ALA A 7 2.29 31.75 1.49
C ALA A 7 1.20 30.96 2.23
N LEU A 8 0.34 30.27 1.48
CA LEU A 8 -0.68 29.38 2.01
C LEU A 8 -0.33 27.95 1.62
N GLU A 9 -0.29 27.07 2.61
CA GLU A 9 -0.13 25.64 2.38
C GLU A 9 -1.46 25.06 1.91
N MET A 10 -1.45 24.32 0.80
CA MET A 10 -2.59 23.55 0.32
C MET A 10 -2.39 22.08 0.69
N SER A 11 -3.21 21.59 1.60
CA SER A 11 -3.29 20.17 1.94
C SER A 11 -4.25 19.44 0.99
N ALA A 12 -4.18 18.10 1.00
CA ALA A 12 -5.17 17.27 0.31
C ALA A 12 -6.57 17.55 0.89
N PRO A 13 -7.63 17.53 0.06
CA PRO A 13 -8.98 17.79 0.52
C PRO A 13 -9.39 16.72 1.54
N ASP A 14 -9.94 17.13 2.67
CA ASP A 14 -10.55 16.20 3.63
C ASP A 14 -11.85 15.59 3.08
N PHE A 15 -12.44 14.65 3.80
CA PHE A 15 -13.68 13.98 3.37
C PHE A 15 -14.81 14.97 3.06
N ALA A 16 -15.01 15.96 3.92
CA ALA A 16 -16.08 16.95 3.77
C ALA A 16 -15.86 17.81 2.50
N MET A 17 -14.62 18.21 2.26
CA MET A 17 -14.23 18.96 1.07
C MET A 17 -14.40 18.12 -0.20
N ARG A 18 -14.00 16.84 -0.20
CA ARG A 18 -14.19 15.93 -1.33
C ARG A 18 -15.67 15.72 -1.65
N LEU A 19 -16.49 15.44 -0.64
CA LEU A 19 -17.95 15.30 -0.82
C LEU A 19 -18.57 16.60 -1.35
N GLY A 20 -18.16 17.76 -0.83
CA GLY A 20 -18.60 19.06 -1.31
C GLY A 20 -18.21 19.32 -2.77
N MET A 21 -17.00 18.92 -3.18
CA MET A 21 -16.55 19.00 -4.58
C MET A 21 -17.41 18.12 -5.49
N LEU A 22 -17.65 16.86 -5.11
CA LEU A 22 -18.48 15.93 -5.87
C LEU A 22 -19.94 16.42 -5.99
N LYS A 23 -20.53 16.92 -4.89
CA LYS A 23 -21.90 17.49 -4.91
C LYS A 23 -22.02 18.69 -5.85
N ARG A 24 -21.03 19.61 -5.82
CA ARG A 24 -20.97 20.72 -6.78
C ARG A 24 -20.86 20.21 -8.21
N ARG A 25 -20.01 19.21 -8.46
CA ARG A 25 -19.81 18.66 -9.78
C ARG A 25 -21.06 17.94 -10.33
N ARG A 26 -21.77 17.19 -9.49
CA ARG A 26 -23.09 16.63 -9.81
C ARG A 26 -24.09 17.71 -10.17
N ALA A 27 -24.15 18.80 -9.41
CA ALA A 27 -25.08 19.89 -9.71
C ALA A 27 -24.83 20.51 -11.09
N THR A 28 -23.56 20.74 -11.46
CA THR A 28 -23.17 21.19 -12.80
C THR A 28 -23.49 20.15 -13.88
N ALA A 29 -23.17 18.87 -13.65
CA ALA A 29 -23.48 17.83 -14.63
C ALA A 29 -25.00 17.66 -14.84
N LYS A 30 -25.80 17.85 -13.79
CA LYS A 30 -27.28 17.79 -13.86
C LYS A 30 -27.90 18.99 -14.59
N SER A 31 -27.23 20.14 -14.60
CA SER A 31 -27.67 21.26 -15.45
C SER A 31 -27.41 21.00 -16.93
N ASP A 32 -26.37 20.24 -17.26
CA ASP A 32 -26.03 19.86 -18.63
C ASP A 32 -26.89 18.68 -19.12
N ASP A 33 -27.17 17.72 -18.23
CA ASP A 33 -28.01 16.55 -18.47
C ASP A 33 -29.00 16.33 -17.32
N THR A 34 -30.26 16.69 -17.53
CA THR A 34 -31.31 16.58 -16.51
C THR A 34 -31.67 15.12 -16.17
N SER A 35 -31.33 14.17 -17.06
CA SER A 35 -31.57 12.74 -16.82
C SER A 35 -30.57 12.10 -15.86
N LEU A 36 -29.49 12.83 -15.53
CA LEU A 36 -28.47 12.36 -14.61
C LEU A 36 -29.02 12.18 -13.19
N ASP A 37 -29.07 10.93 -12.76
CA ASP A 37 -29.43 10.55 -11.39
C ASP A 37 -28.27 9.83 -10.71
N ILE A 38 -27.56 10.54 -9.83
CA ILE A 38 -26.51 10.00 -8.97
C ILE A 38 -26.90 10.32 -7.53
N SER A 39 -27.13 9.27 -6.73
CA SER A 39 -27.53 9.40 -5.33
C SER A 39 -26.42 10.01 -4.47
N ASP A 40 -26.82 10.62 -3.34
CA ASP A 40 -25.86 11.13 -2.34
C ASP A 40 -25.00 10.00 -1.77
N GLU A 41 -25.57 8.80 -1.61
CA GLU A 41 -24.86 7.61 -1.11
C GLU A 41 -23.69 7.21 -2.02
N ILE A 42 -23.89 7.25 -3.35
CA ILE A 42 -22.82 7.01 -4.31
C ILE A 42 -21.71 8.06 -4.16
N LEU A 43 -22.05 9.34 -4.04
CA LEU A 43 -21.04 10.40 -3.89
C LEU A 43 -20.27 10.28 -2.58
N GLU A 44 -20.95 9.91 -1.48
CA GLU A 44 -20.31 9.63 -0.20
C GLU A 44 -19.35 8.46 -0.30
N HIS A 45 -19.75 7.40 -0.98
CA HIS A 45 -18.90 6.24 -1.22
C HIS A 45 -17.65 6.61 -2.03
N VAL A 46 -17.80 7.36 -3.13
CA VAL A 46 -16.67 7.85 -3.92
C VAL A 46 -15.74 8.74 -3.09
N ALA A 47 -16.27 9.64 -2.25
CA ALA A 47 -15.47 10.50 -1.38
C ALA A 47 -14.68 9.74 -0.29
N ARG A 48 -15.16 8.56 0.11
CA ARG A 48 -14.46 7.64 1.03
C ARG A 48 -13.37 6.86 0.30
N THR A 49 -13.67 6.37 -0.90
CA THR A 49 -12.77 5.50 -1.68
C THR A 49 -11.62 6.28 -2.32
N VAL A 50 -11.88 7.49 -2.85
CA VAL A 50 -10.89 8.31 -3.56
C VAL A 50 -10.27 9.34 -2.61
N THR A 51 -9.15 8.98 -1.99
CA THR A 51 -8.46 9.82 -0.99
C THR A 51 -7.28 10.62 -1.54
N GLY A 52 -7.01 10.51 -2.84
CA GLY A 52 -5.87 11.14 -3.49
C GLY A 52 -6.08 12.62 -3.83
N SER A 53 -5.41 13.08 -4.90
CA SER A 53 -5.45 14.48 -5.33
C SER A 53 -6.83 14.90 -5.86
N GLY A 54 -7.11 16.21 -5.91
CA GLY A 54 -8.34 16.73 -6.52
C GLY A 54 -8.53 16.31 -7.99
N ARG A 55 -7.42 16.05 -8.70
CA ARG A 55 -7.46 15.51 -10.07
C ARG A 55 -7.96 14.07 -10.13
N GLU A 56 -7.57 13.23 -9.17
CA GLU A 56 -8.05 11.86 -9.07
C GLU A 56 -9.54 11.82 -8.73
N LEU A 57 -9.99 12.69 -7.82
CA LEU A 57 -11.40 12.84 -7.48
C LEU A 57 -12.26 13.24 -8.70
N GLU A 58 -11.78 14.21 -9.48
CA GLU A 58 -12.43 14.64 -10.73
C GLU A 58 -12.44 13.51 -11.77
N GLY A 59 -11.34 12.76 -11.90
CA GLY A 59 -11.26 11.60 -12.78
C GLY A 59 -12.27 10.51 -12.41
N ALA A 60 -12.37 10.19 -11.12
CA ALA A 60 -13.33 9.21 -10.61
C ALA A 60 -14.77 9.65 -10.88
N PHE A 61 -15.09 10.93 -10.69
CA PHE A 61 -16.40 11.47 -11.00
C PHE A 61 -16.74 11.39 -12.51
N ASN A 62 -15.79 11.76 -13.38
CA ASN A 62 -15.99 11.65 -14.83
C ASN A 62 -16.18 10.19 -15.28
N GLN A 63 -15.48 9.26 -14.65
CA GLN A 63 -15.66 7.84 -14.91
C GLN A 63 -17.04 7.34 -14.46
N LEU A 64 -17.53 7.80 -13.31
CA LEU A 64 -18.89 7.53 -12.84
C LEU A 64 -19.93 8.09 -13.82
N LEU A 65 -19.79 9.33 -14.27
CA LEU A 65 -20.66 9.93 -15.29
C LEU A 65 -20.72 9.09 -16.57
N PHE A 66 -19.55 8.76 -17.12
CA PHE A 66 -19.46 7.94 -18.32
C PHE A 66 -20.14 6.58 -18.15
N ARG A 67 -19.96 5.93 -17.00
CA ARG A 67 -20.59 4.63 -16.69
C ARG A 67 -22.10 4.74 -16.58
N GLN A 68 -22.60 5.80 -15.95
CA GLN A 68 -24.04 6.03 -15.80
C GLN A 68 -24.77 6.13 -17.14
N SER A 69 -24.09 6.59 -18.20
CA SER A 69 -24.64 6.62 -19.56
C SER A 69 -24.93 5.23 -20.15
N PHE A 70 -24.29 4.17 -19.64
CA PHE A 70 -24.49 2.79 -20.10
C PHE A 70 -25.13 1.88 -19.03
N GLU A 71 -24.98 2.23 -17.75
CA GLU A 71 -25.42 1.45 -16.58
C GLU A 71 -26.24 2.36 -15.62
N PRO A 72 -27.51 2.70 -15.91
CA PRO A 72 -28.28 3.69 -15.13
C PRO A 72 -28.58 3.26 -13.69
N GLN A 73 -28.48 1.96 -13.39
CA GLN A 73 -28.76 1.36 -12.09
C GLN A 73 -27.46 0.78 -11.50
N ILE A 74 -26.38 1.57 -11.53
CA ILE A 74 -25.09 1.15 -11.01
C ILE A 74 -25.15 0.94 -9.49
N THR A 75 -24.72 -0.23 -9.03
CA THR A 75 -24.65 -0.55 -7.59
C THR A 75 -23.35 -0.05 -6.98
N ILE A 76 -23.35 0.14 -5.66
CA ILE A 76 -22.14 0.53 -4.92
C ILE A 76 -21.02 -0.50 -5.11
N ASP A 77 -21.32 -1.80 -5.08
CA ASP A 77 -20.35 -2.86 -5.31
C ASP A 77 -19.68 -2.73 -6.68
N ARG A 78 -20.47 -2.41 -7.72
CA ARG A 78 -19.97 -2.20 -9.07
C ARG A 78 -19.06 -0.97 -9.18
N ILE A 79 -19.41 0.11 -8.49
CA ILE A 79 -18.54 1.30 -8.36
C ILE A 79 -17.24 0.92 -7.67
N ASP A 80 -17.30 0.05 -6.67
CA ASP A 80 -16.15 -0.39 -5.89
C ASP A 80 -15.18 -1.26 -6.68
N GLU A 81 -15.68 -2.04 -7.64
CA GLU A 81 -14.86 -2.74 -8.63
C GLU A 81 -14.18 -1.74 -9.58
N ILE A 82 -14.94 -0.79 -10.11
CA ILE A 82 -14.47 0.17 -11.12
C ILE A 82 -13.41 1.12 -10.53
N LEU A 83 -13.71 1.72 -9.38
CA LEU A 83 -12.85 2.68 -8.72
C LEU A 83 -11.78 2.00 -7.87
N GLY A 84 -12.05 0.78 -7.40
CA GLY A 84 -11.16 0.04 -6.52
C GLY A 84 -9.78 -0.23 -7.12
N HIS A 85 -9.71 -0.54 -8.42
CA HIS A 85 -8.44 -0.81 -9.10
C HIS A 85 -7.63 0.45 -9.42
N ILE A 86 -8.28 1.61 -9.54
CA ILE A 86 -7.67 2.85 -10.05
C ILE A 86 -7.35 3.80 -8.90
N TYR A 87 -8.22 3.85 -7.88
CA TYR A 87 -8.22 4.89 -6.86
C TYR A 87 -8.16 4.37 -5.42
N ARG A 88 -8.09 3.04 -5.16
CA ARG A 88 -7.55 2.54 -3.88
C ARG A 88 -6.05 2.81 -3.85
N SER A 89 -5.75 4.09 -3.75
CA SER A 89 -4.45 4.71 -3.69
C SER A 89 -4.45 5.64 -2.48
N GLY A 90 -4.89 5.14 -1.32
CA GLY A 90 -4.06 5.42 -0.15
C GLY A 90 -2.70 4.83 -0.47
N GLU A 91 -1.59 5.56 -0.26
CA GLU A 91 -0.25 5.07 -0.60
C GLU A 91 -0.19 3.55 -0.36
N PRO A 92 0.23 2.72 -1.35
CA PRO A 92 0.31 1.28 -1.15
C PRO A 92 1.08 1.12 0.14
N LYS A 93 0.40 0.58 1.17
CA LYS A 93 0.90 0.75 2.53
C LYS A 93 2.33 0.22 2.53
N ARG A 94 3.28 1.14 2.70
CA ARG A 94 4.65 0.86 2.28
C ARG A 94 5.19 -0.17 3.25
N VAL A 95 5.42 -1.39 2.78
CA VAL A 95 5.98 -2.47 3.58
C VAL A 95 7.21 -1.95 4.31
N ARG A 96 7.17 -1.96 5.64
CA ARG A 96 8.30 -1.54 6.47
C ARG A 96 9.10 -2.75 6.88
N ILE A 97 10.42 -2.56 7.04
CA ILE A 97 11.31 -3.61 7.56
C ILE A 97 10.82 -4.08 8.95
N GLU A 98 10.26 -3.20 9.76
CA GLU A 98 9.72 -3.56 11.07
C GLU A 98 8.54 -4.54 10.99
N ASP A 99 7.68 -4.41 9.98
CA ASP A 99 6.55 -5.33 9.76
C ASP A 99 7.04 -6.69 9.29
N ILE A 100 7.99 -6.71 8.36
CA ILE A 100 8.66 -7.94 7.91
C ILE A 100 9.28 -8.67 9.12
N GLN A 101 10.03 -7.96 9.97
CA GLN A 101 10.62 -8.54 11.17
C GLN A 101 9.58 -9.15 12.10
N ARG A 102 8.45 -8.45 12.31
CA ARG A 102 7.36 -8.89 13.18
C ARG A 102 6.68 -10.14 12.64
N ILE A 103 6.32 -10.15 11.36
CA ILE A 103 5.63 -11.30 10.72
C ILE A 103 6.54 -12.52 10.66
N VAL A 104 7.80 -12.35 10.25
CA VAL A 104 8.77 -13.45 10.20
C VAL A 104 9.08 -13.98 11.60
N ALA A 105 9.25 -13.11 12.60
CA ALA A 105 9.44 -13.51 13.99
C ALA A 105 8.28 -14.39 14.49
N ARG A 106 7.04 -13.95 14.24
CA ARG A 106 5.83 -14.68 14.61
C ARG A 106 5.75 -16.04 13.92
N HIS A 107 6.03 -16.10 12.62
CA HIS A 107 5.97 -17.33 11.82
C HIS A 107 6.95 -18.40 12.32
N TYR A 108 8.19 -18.01 12.62
CA TYR A 108 9.22 -18.93 13.10
C TYR A 108 9.23 -19.11 14.62
N ASN A 109 8.27 -18.51 15.33
CA ASN A 109 8.18 -18.54 16.79
C ASN A 109 9.49 -18.10 17.49
N VAL A 110 10.11 -17.03 16.97
CA VAL A 110 11.28 -16.37 17.56
C VAL A 110 10.93 -14.95 17.95
N SER A 111 11.63 -14.38 18.91
CA SER A 111 11.41 -12.99 19.29
C SER A 111 12.09 -12.02 18.31
N LYS A 112 11.57 -10.80 18.20
CA LYS A 112 12.20 -9.73 17.41
C LYS A 112 13.63 -9.45 17.89
N THR A 113 13.87 -9.47 19.20
CA THR A 113 15.21 -9.24 19.78
C THR A 113 16.18 -10.34 19.39
N GLU A 114 15.74 -11.60 19.26
CA GLU A 114 16.58 -12.70 18.76
C GLU A 114 16.97 -12.51 17.30
N LEU A 115 16.05 -12.04 16.44
CA LEU A 115 16.37 -11.68 15.05
C LEU A 115 17.46 -10.61 14.97
N LEU A 116 17.47 -9.67 15.92
CA LEU A 116 18.47 -8.60 15.98
C LEU A 116 19.78 -9.04 16.67
N SER A 117 19.73 -10.02 17.57
CA SER A 117 20.88 -10.49 18.37
C SER A 117 22.00 -11.11 17.53
N ASN A 118 23.21 -11.20 18.07
CA ASN A 118 24.36 -11.86 17.42
C ASN A 118 24.33 -13.40 17.50
N ARG A 119 23.25 -14.02 18.02
CA ARG A 119 23.14 -15.47 18.14
C ARG A 119 23.15 -16.15 16.77
N ARG A 120 23.95 -17.22 16.66
CA ARG A 120 24.19 -17.99 15.42
C ARG A 120 23.51 -19.36 15.37
N THR A 121 22.63 -19.67 16.31
CA THR A 121 21.85 -20.91 16.32
C THR A 121 20.97 -21.00 15.07
N ARG A 122 20.89 -22.19 14.44
CA ARG A 122 20.16 -22.40 13.18
C ARG A 122 18.70 -21.94 13.25
N THR A 123 18.05 -22.16 14.39
CA THR A 123 16.67 -21.73 14.69
C THR A 123 16.46 -20.22 14.64
N ILE A 124 17.52 -19.41 14.75
CA ILE A 124 17.47 -17.95 14.67
C ILE A 124 18.07 -17.45 13.35
N VAL A 125 19.11 -18.11 12.84
CA VAL A 125 19.79 -17.72 11.60
C VAL A 125 18.88 -17.86 10.39
N LYS A 126 18.16 -18.98 10.23
CA LYS A 126 17.24 -19.17 9.09
C LYS A 126 16.15 -18.09 9.05
N PRO A 127 15.38 -17.83 10.14
CA PRO A 127 14.39 -16.75 10.16
C PRO A 127 14.98 -15.37 9.86
N ARG A 128 16.18 -15.08 10.38
CA ARG A 128 16.87 -13.81 10.13
C ARG A 128 17.24 -13.63 8.66
N GLN A 129 17.75 -14.69 8.02
CA GLN A 129 18.10 -14.66 6.59
C GLN A 129 16.86 -14.46 5.73
N VAL A 130 15.76 -15.14 6.06
CA VAL A 130 14.46 -14.96 5.40
C VAL A 130 13.94 -13.52 5.55
N ALA A 131 14.01 -12.96 6.76
CA ALA A 131 13.60 -11.57 6.99
C ALA A 131 14.45 -10.56 6.21
N MET A 132 15.76 -10.77 6.10
CA MET A 132 16.66 -9.94 5.29
C MET A 132 16.34 -10.03 3.79
N TYR A 133 16.10 -11.25 3.29
CA TYR A 133 15.69 -11.49 1.91
C TYR A 133 14.38 -10.77 1.58
N LEU A 134 13.34 -10.98 2.39
CA LEU A 134 12.05 -10.32 2.22
C LEU A 134 12.18 -8.79 2.31
N SER A 135 13.02 -8.29 3.21
CA SER A 135 13.31 -6.84 3.28
C SER A 135 13.93 -6.30 2.00
N LYS A 136 14.81 -7.08 1.35
CA LYS A 136 15.45 -6.67 0.10
C LYS A 136 14.48 -6.70 -1.08
N VAL A 137 13.55 -7.65 -1.12
CA VAL A 137 12.62 -7.82 -2.25
C VAL A 137 11.37 -6.96 -2.11
N MET A 138 10.87 -6.75 -0.89
CA MET A 138 9.60 -6.07 -0.64
C MET A 138 9.75 -4.58 -0.29
N THR A 139 10.98 -4.06 -0.18
CA THR A 139 11.22 -2.66 0.16
C THR A 139 12.30 -2.04 -0.74
N PRO A 140 12.28 -0.72 -1.00
CA PRO A 140 13.32 -0.06 -1.80
C PRO A 140 14.63 0.18 -1.02
N ARG A 141 14.81 -0.47 0.13
CA ARG A 141 15.93 -0.20 1.05
C ARG A 141 17.23 -0.80 0.53
N SER A 142 18.33 -0.08 0.76
CA SER A 142 19.66 -0.55 0.41
C SER A 142 20.17 -1.63 1.38
N LEU A 143 21.14 -2.45 0.95
CA LEU A 143 21.73 -3.49 1.82
C LEU A 143 22.31 -2.91 3.13
N PRO A 144 23.00 -1.74 3.13
CA PRO A 144 23.44 -1.10 4.38
C PRO A 144 22.28 -0.64 5.27
N GLU A 145 21.18 -0.14 4.71
CA GLU A 145 19.99 0.23 5.49
C GLU A 145 19.33 -0.98 6.14
N ILE A 146 19.21 -2.08 5.40
CA ILE A 146 18.70 -3.35 5.92
C ILE A 146 19.61 -3.81 7.06
N GLY A 147 20.93 -3.87 6.84
CA GLY A 147 21.90 -4.28 7.86
C GLY A 147 21.78 -3.50 9.17
N ARG A 148 21.62 -2.17 9.10
CA ARG A 148 21.34 -1.31 10.27
C ARG A 148 20.08 -1.71 11.02
N ARG A 149 19.00 -2.05 10.32
CA ARG A 149 17.72 -2.50 10.91
C ARG A 149 17.78 -3.90 11.49
N PHE A 150 18.77 -4.71 11.13
CA PHE A 150 19.04 -6.02 11.69
C PHE A 150 20.23 -5.99 12.66
N GLY A 151 20.21 -5.11 13.65
CA GLY A 151 21.22 -5.09 14.72
C GLY A 151 22.59 -4.58 14.29
N GLY A 152 22.67 -3.66 13.33
CA GLY A 152 23.93 -3.04 12.92
C GLY A 152 24.85 -3.95 12.10
N ARG A 153 24.28 -4.89 11.33
CA ARG A 153 25.07 -5.84 10.52
C ARG A 153 25.64 -5.22 9.26
N ASP A 154 26.79 -5.74 8.84
CA ASP A 154 27.42 -5.34 7.59
C ASP A 154 26.56 -5.68 6.37
N HIS A 155 26.63 -4.83 5.35
CA HIS A 155 25.91 -5.01 4.08
C HIS A 155 26.26 -6.34 3.40
N THR A 156 27.50 -6.84 3.56
CA THR A 156 27.94 -8.16 3.06
C THR A 156 27.18 -9.29 3.74
N THR A 157 26.88 -9.19 5.03
CA THR A 157 26.07 -10.18 5.75
C THR A 157 24.66 -10.26 5.17
N VAL A 158 24.07 -9.11 4.83
CA VAL A 158 22.75 -9.05 4.17
C VAL A 158 22.84 -9.65 2.77
N LEU A 159 23.87 -9.31 2.00
CA LEU A 159 24.09 -9.87 0.66
C LEU A 159 24.20 -11.40 0.68
N HIS A 160 24.98 -11.95 1.62
CA HIS A 160 25.10 -13.40 1.79
C HIS A 160 23.78 -14.06 2.19
N ALA A 161 22.99 -13.41 3.05
CA ALA A 161 21.67 -13.90 3.42
C ALA A 161 20.71 -13.94 2.22
N VAL A 162 20.67 -12.86 1.43
CA VAL A 162 19.82 -12.76 0.23
C VAL A 162 20.16 -13.88 -0.76
N ARG A 163 21.43 -13.99 -1.17
CA ARG A 163 21.87 -15.02 -2.14
C ARG A 163 21.54 -16.42 -1.65
N LYS A 164 21.79 -16.70 -0.36
CA LYS A 164 21.51 -18.02 0.22
C LYS A 164 20.02 -18.38 0.17
N ILE A 165 19.12 -17.44 0.43
CA ILE A 165 17.68 -17.69 0.36
C ILE A 165 17.22 -17.82 -1.10
N GLU A 166 17.76 -17.02 -2.01
CA GLU A 166 17.50 -17.15 -3.46
C GLU A 166 17.87 -18.54 -3.97
N ASP A 167 19.11 -18.98 -3.71
CA ASP A 167 19.60 -20.30 -4.12
C ASP A 167 18.75 -21.44 -3.54
N LEU A 168 18.41 -21.37 -2.25
CA LEU A 168 17.57 -22.37 -1.60
C LEU A 168 16.14 -22.38 -2.15
N SER A 169 15.57 -21.21 -2.44
CA SER A 169 14.20 -21.13 -2.97
C SER A 169 14.05 -21.71 -4.38
N GLY A 170 15.13 -21.72 -5.16
CA GLY A 170 15.15 -22.36 -6.48
C GLY A 170 15.17 -23.89 -6.43
N GLY A 171 15.70 -24.48 -5.34
CA GLY A 171 15.81 -25.93 -5.17
C GLY A 171 14.78 -26.56 -4.23
N ASP A 172 14.17 -25.78 -3.34
CA ASP A 172 13.23 -26.25 -2.31
C ASP A 172 11.85 -25.61 -2.48
N ASN A 173 10.90 -26.39 -3.01
CA ASN A 173 9.52 -25.97 -3.21
C ASN A 173 8.81 -25.61 -1.88
N THR A 174 9.21 -26.24 -0.78
CA THR A 174 8.65 -25.96 0.55
C THR A 174 9.03 -24.55 1.00
N LEU A 175 10.30 -24.17 0.82
CA LEU A 175 10.77 -22.83 1.13
C LEU A 175 10.14 -21.79 0.19
N ALA A 176 9.98 -22.09 -1.09
CA ALA A 176 9.33 -21.19 -2.03
C ALA A 176 7.87 -20.87 -1.61
N GLN A 177 7.10 -21.91 -1.24
CA GLN A 177 5.74 -21.74 -0.73
C GLN A 177 5.70 -20.96 0.60
N GLU A 178 6.65 -21.22 1.50
CA GLU A 178 6.81 -20.49 2.76
C GLU A 178 7.06 -18.99 2.52
N LEU A 179 7.95 -18.64 1.58
CA LEU A 179 8.24 -17.26 1.22
C LEU A 179 7.02 -16.56 0.61
N GLU A 180 6.26 -17.24 -0.24
CA GLU A 180 5.05 -16.70 -0.85
C GLU A 180 3.95 -16.45 0.21
N LEU A 181 3.77 -17.38 1.15
CA LEU A 181 2.88 -17.18 2.30
C LEU A 181 3.27 -15.94 3.11
N LEU A 182 4.56 -15.80 3.45
CA LEU A 182 5.06 -14.65 4.21
C LEU A 182 4.83 -13.33 3.45
N ARG A 183 5.04 -13.31 2.12
CA ARG A 183 4.77 -12.12 1.29
C ARG A 183 3.31 -11.69 1.38
N ARG A 184 2.37 -12.63 1.29
CA ARG A 184 0.93 -12.33 1.41
C ARG A 184 0.59 -11.78 2.79
N LEU A 185 1.03 -12.47 3.85
CA LEU A 185 0.81 -12.01 5.22
C LEU A 185 1.38 -10.61 5.48
N ILE A 186 2.55 -10.30 4.91
CA ILE A 186 3.16 -8.98 5.03
C ILE A 186 2.34 -7.93 4.28
N ASN A 187 1.84 -8.22 3.08
CA ASN A 187 1.03 -7.27 2.31
C ASN A 187 -0.35 -7.01 2.93
N ASP A 188 -0.98 -8.03 3.52
CA ASP A 188 -2.28 -7.89 4.18
C ASP A 188 -2.19 -7.07 5.49
N GLN A 189 -1.03 -7.13 6.14
CA GLN A 189 -0.74 -6.43 7.40
C GLN A 189 0.01 -5.11 7.22
N ALA A 190 0.58 -4.87 6.04
CA ALA A 190 1.21 -3.61 5.68
C ALA A 190 0.18 -2.51 5.82
#